data_AF-A0A9P1GRI9-F1
#
_entry.id   AF-A0A9P1GRI9-F1
#
_cell.length_a   1.000
_cell.length_b   1.000
_cell.length_c   1.000
_cell.angle_alpha   90.00
_cell.angle_beta   90.00
_cell.angle_gamma   90.00
#
_symmetry.space_group_name_H-M   'P 1'
#
loop_
_entity.id
_entity.type
_entity.pdbx_description
1 polymer ?
#
loop_
_entity_poly.entity_id
_entity_poly.type
_entity_poly.pdbx_seq_one_letter_code
_entity_poly.pdbx_strand_id
1 'polypeptide(L)'
;MLDMSKQHVVQSTAEPLTAMASDKTYFENGTWAPPFEEVDTKAAGMPADVATSSGCVRVFVAGAVTHVGKTSVCLGLLAALRNAGLKASELGYIKPATQCEAPDLLSKWCAAEGVEYVAGENAPLVFFSGFTRSFLAGEQGTSAQWLQKIQDKIASMSEGRRVLIIDGVGFPSVGSIVGVDNADVAKAAKAPVLLVCTWSLF
;
A
#
# COMPACT_ATOMS: atom_id res chain seq x y z
N MET A 1 -64.60 13.05 0.20
CA MET A 1 -63.91 13.00 1.50
C MET A 1 -62.71 12.10 1.35
N LEU A 2 -61.53 12.68 1.12
CA LEU A 2 -60.21 12.13 1.45
C LEU A 2 -59.21 13.26 1.26
N ASP A 3 -58.64 13.64 2.40
CA ASP A 3 -57.81 14.80 2.68
C ASP A 3 -56.38 14.59 2.15
N MET A 4 -55.88 15.54 1.36
CA MET A 4 -54.54 15.53 0.75
C MET A 4 -53.51 16.36 1.53
N SER A 5 -53.64 16.50 2.85
CA SER A 5 -52.79 17.41 3.64
C SER A 5 -51.91 16.75 4.71
N LYS A 6 -51.05 15.76 4.37
CA LYS A 6 -49.89 15.40 5.22
C LYS A 6 -48.68 14.92 4.42
N GLN A 7 -47.90 15.87 3.87
CA GLN A 7 -46.48 15.63 3.61
C GLN A 7 -45.71 16.01 4.88
N HIS A 8 -45.16 15.01 5.56
CA HIS A 8 -44.15 15.24 6.60
C HIS A 8 -42.85 15.71 5.92
N VAL A 9 -42.59 17.00 6.00
CA VAL A 9 -41.27 17.58 5.75
C VAL A 9 -40.38 17.18 6.92
N VAL A 10 -39.60 16.12 6.75
CA VAL A 10 -38.46 15.87 7.63
C VAL A 10 -37.37 16.85 7.20
N GLN A 11 -37.18 17.91 7.99
CA GLN A 11 -36.04 18.80 7.85
C GLN A 11 -34.77 17.99 8.13
N SER A 12 -34.02 17.69 7.06
CA SER A 12 -32.66 17.17 7.14
C SER A 12 -31.75 18.32 7.56
N THR A 13 -31.35 18.35 8.83
CA THR A 13 -30.19 19.10 9.29
C THR A 13 -28.95 18.26 9.02
N ALA A 14 -28.60 18.07 7.74
CA ALA A 14 -27.28 17.57 7.38
C ALA A 14 -26.36 18.78 7.25
N GLU A 15 -25.48 18.97 8.24
CA GLU A 15 -24.34 19.86 8.06
C GLU A 15 -23.52 19.38 6.84
N PRO A 16 -23.01 20.29 6.00
CA PRO A 16 -22.16 19.90 4.89
C PRO A 16 -20.92 19.23 5.46
N LEU A 17 -20.75 17.94 5.15
CA LEU A 17 -19.49 17.22 5.36
C LEU A 17 -18.43 17.95 4.55
N THR A 18 -17.66 18.80 5.23
CA THR A 18 -16.41 19.32 4.71
C THR A 18 -15.54 18.10 4.47
N ALA A 19 -15.45 17.66 3.21
CA ALA A 19 -14.51 16.64 2.83
C ALA A 19 -13.13 17.17 3.21
N MET A 20 -12.56 16.64 4.30
CA MET A 20 -11.14 16.81 4.57
C MET A 20 -10.42 16.02 3.50
N ALA A 21 -10.24 16.65 2.34
CA ALA A 21 -9.23 16.26 1.38
C ALA A 21 -7.93 16.15 2.17
N SER A 22 -7.36 14.96 2.22
CA SER A 22 -5.98 14.83 2.64
C SER A 22 -5.18 15.75 1.73
N ASP A 23 -4.47 16.71 2.32
CA ASP A 23 -3.66 17.66 1.59
C ASP A 23 -2.56 16.87 0.85
N LYS A 24 -2.79 16.61 -0.44
CA LYS A 24 -1.90 15.86 -1.34
C LYS A 24 -0.93 16.79 -2.07
N THR A 25 -0.43 17.81 -1.38
CA THR A 25 0.57 18.74 -1.91
C THR A 25 1.96 18.12 -1.84
N TYR A 26 2.26 17.21 -2.77
CA TYR A 26 3.66 16.79 -3.04
C TYR A 26 4.49 17.92 -3.69
N PHE A 27 3.81 18.99 -4.08
CA PHE A 27 4.37 20.19 -4.70
C PHE A 27 3.68 21.40 -4.09
N GLU A 28 4.41 22.18 -3.30
CA GLU A 28 4.00 23.53 -2.93
C GLU A 28 4.62 24.50 -3.93
N ASN A 29 3.80 25.37 -4.54
CA ASN A 29 4.25 26.43 -5.43
C ASN A 29 5.13 25.98 -6.62
N GLY A 30 4.93 24.76 -7.13
CA GLY A 30 5.70 24.22 -8.25
C GLY A 30 7.10 23.72 -7.89
N THR A 31 7.44 23.70 -6.60
CA THR A 31 8.67 23.13 -6.06
C THR A 31 8.37 21.83 -5.31
N TRP A 32 9.17 20.80 -5.57
CA TRP A 32 9.16 19.56 -4.80
C TRP A 32 9.60 19.85 -3.36
N ALA A 33 8.72 19.62 -2.39
CA ALA A 33 9.03 19.72 -0.97
C ALA A 33 9.22 18.30 -0.42
N PRO A 34 10.45 17.78 -0.29
CA PRO A 34 10.65 16.44 0.22
C PRO A 34 10.19 16.37 1.69
N PRO A 35 9.48 15.31 2.12
CA PRO A 35 9.13 15.09 3.52
C PRO A 35 10.31 14.57 4.36
N PHE A 36 11.53 14.66 3.86
CA PHE A 36 12.76 14.17 4.48
C PHE A 36 13.81 15.28 4.39
N GLU A 37 14.53 15.54 5.49
CA GLU A 37 15.71 16.41 5.46
C GLU A 37 16.71 15.92 4.40
N GLU A 38 17.30 16.86 3.66
CA GLU A 38 18.36 16.58 2.69
C GLU A 38 19.50 15.84 3.37
N VAL A 39 19.71 14.57 3.00
CA VAL A 39 20.89 13.82 3.43
C VAL A 39 22.07 14.35 2.61
N ASP A 40 23.02 15.01 3.27
CA ASP A 40 24.25 15.51 2.66
C ASP A 40 25.05 14.35 2.05
N THR A 41 24.99 14.23 0.72
CA THR A 41 25.59 13.15 -0.06
C THR A 41 27.12 13.24 -0.15
N LYS A 42 27.75 14.32 0.33
CA LYS A 42 29.23 14.40 0.38
C LYS A 42 29.87 13.58 1.49
N ALA A 43 29.08 13.05 2.42
CA ALA A 43 29.52 12.08 3.42
C ALA A 43 29.22 10.62 3.02
N ALA A 44 28.90 10.33 1.75
CA ALA A 44 28.64 8.98 1.24
C ALA A 44 29.92 8.11 1.14
N GLY A 45 30.67 7.99 2.22
CA GLY A 45 30.99 6.63 2.65
C GLY A 45 29.66 6.02 3.08
N MET A 46 29.28 4.87 2.52
CA MET A 46 28.11 4.12 2.99
C MET A 46 28.09 4.19 4.52
N PRO A 47 27.04 4.72 5.17
CA PRO A 47 27.04 4.79 6.61
C PRO A 47 27.25 3.37 7.12
N ALA A 48 28.33 3.18 7.88
CA ALA A 48 28.68 1.94 8.56
C ALA A 48 27.65 1.55 9.65
N ASP A 49 26.46 2.16 9.59
CA ASP A 49 25.35 2.06 10.53
C ASP A 49 24.14 1.33 9.93
N VAL A 50 24.35 0.51 8.89
CA VAL A 50 23.53 -0.72 8.70
C VAL A 50 23.91 -1.74 9.78
N ALA A 51 24.07 -1.27 11.01
CA ALA A 51 24.34 -2.02 12.20
C ALA A 51 22.99 -2.22 12.90
N THR A 52 22.46 -3.43 12.78
CA THR A 52 21.53 -4.02 13.76
C THR A 52 20.36 -3.12 14.20
N SER A 53 19.43 -2.78 13.30
CA SER A 53 18.09 -2.44 13.78
C SER A 53 17.40 -3.74 14.19
N SER A 54 16.99 -3.84 15.45
CA SER A 54 16.26 -4.98 16.02
C SER A 54 14.81 -5.07 15.50
N GLY A 55 14.55 -4.60 14.28
CA GLY A 55 13.22 -4.49 13.68
C GLY A 55 13.17 -5.12 12.30
N CYS A 56 11.96 -5.43 11.85
CA CYS A 56 11.72 -5.98 10.52
C CYS A 56 12.06 -4.94 9.43
N VAL A 57 12.93 -5.31 8.50
CA VAL A 57 13.19 -4.55 7.28
C VAL A 57 11.99 -4.65 6.36
N ARG A 58 11.35 -3.52 6.06
CA ARG A 58 10.24 -3.44 5.12
C ARG A 58 10.76 -2.93 3.78
N VAL A 59 10.33 -3.54 2.69
CA VAL A 59 10.62 -3.03 1.34
C VAL A 59 9.31 -2.93 0.58
N PHE A 60 8.99 -1.73 0.12
CA PHE A 60 7.84 -1.49 -0.75
C PHE A 60 8.27 -1.61 -2.21
N VAL A 61 7.69 -2.55 -2.95
CA VAL A 61 7.99 -2.78 -4.36
C VAL A 61 6.94 -2.07 -5.20
N ALA A 62 7.30 -0.90 -5.75
CA ALA A 62 6.46 -0.14 -6.67
C ALA A 62 6.84 -0.46 -8.12
N GLY A 63 5.99 -0.07 -9.07
CA GLY A 63 6.24 -0.27 -10.49
C GLY A 63 5.85 0.97 -11.25
N ALA A 64 6.69 1.40 -12.19
CA ALA A 64 6.42 2.58 -13.02
C ALA A 64 5.16 2.40 -13.88
N VAL A 65 4.88 1.17 -14.31
CA VAL A 65 3.68 0.78 -15.04
C VAL A 65 3.12 -0.54 -14.51
N THR A 66 1.86 -0.83 -14.84
CA THR A 66 1.25 -2.13 -14.56
C THR A 66 2.00 -3.24 -15.33
N HIS A 67 2.07 -4.44 -14.76
CA HIS A 67 2.75 -5.61 -15.35
C HIS A 67 4.26 -5.48 -15.62
N VAL A 68 4.94 -4.47 -15.05
CA VAL A 68 6.41 -4.29 -15.17
C VAL A 68 7.26 -5.38 -14.49
N GLY A 69 6.64 -6.38 -13.86
CA GLY A 69 7.35 -7.48 -13.19
C GLY A 69 7.54 -7.31 -11.67
N LYS A 70 6.80 -6.41 -11.00
CA LYS A 70 6.85 -6.24 -9.53
C LYS A 70 6.76 -7.56 -8.76
N THR A 71 5.71 -8.33 -8.99
CA THR A 71 5.50 -9.62 -8.29
C THR A 71 6.63 -10.63 -8.59
N SER A 72 7.23 -10.60 -9.78
CA SER A 72 8.41 -11.41 -10.10
C SER A 72 9.64 -10.96 -9.33
N VAL A 73 9.83 -9.66 -9.15
CA VAL A 73 10.88 -9.10 -8.29
C VAL A 73 10.65 -9.49 -6.83
N CYS A 74 9.42 -9.41 -6.32
CA CYS A 74 9.07 -9.87 -4.97
C CYS A 74 9.40 -11.36 -4.77
N LEU A 75 9.04 -12.22 -5.73
CA LEU A 75 9.40 -13.64 -5.71
C LEU A 75 10.91 -13.84 -5.69
N GLY A 76 11.64 -13.15 -6.58
CA GLY A 76 13.10 -13.24 -6.66
C GLY A 76 13.78 -12.81 -5.36
N LEU A 77 13.31 -11.74 -4.73
CA LEU A 77 13.81 -11.27 -3.44
C LEU A 77 13.58 -12.31 -2.34
N LEU A 78 12.35 -12.82 -2.20
CA LEU A 78 12.04 -13.83 -1.18
C LEU A 78 12.83 -15.12 -1.40
N ALA A 79 12.90 -15.61 -2.64
CA ALA A 79 13.66 -16.80 -2.98
C ALA A 79 15.17 -16.61 -2.73
N ALA A 80 15.73 -15.45 -3.06
CA ALA A 80 17.13 -15.14 -2.77
C ALA A 80 17.41 -15.09 -1.27
N LEU A 81 16.51 -14.50 -0.47
CA LEU A 81 16.64 -14.46 0.99
C LEU A 81 16.54 -15.86 1.62
N ARG A 82 15.64 -16.71 1.11
CA ARG A 82 15.57 -18.14 1.50
C ARG A 82 16.88 -18.86 1.18
N ASN A 83 17.41 -18.68 -0.03
CA ASN A 83 18.68 -19.27 -0.46
C ASN A 83 19.88 -18.75 0.34
N ALA A 84 19.81 -17.52 0.84
CA ALA A 84 20.80 -16.93 1.74
C ALA A 84 20.70 -17.42 3.20
N GLY A 85 19.74 -18.29 3.50
CA GLY A 85 19.61 -18.97 4.80
C GLY A 85 18.57 -18.40 5.76
N LEU A 86 17.75 -17.41 5.35
CA LEU A 86 16.64 -16.95 6.19
C LEU A 86 15.55 -18.02 6.25
N LYS A 87 15.03 -18.28 7.44
CA LYS A 87 13.89 -19.19 7.67
C LYS A 87 12.61 -18.56 7.13
N ALA A 88 11.65 -19.40 6.73
CA ALA A 88 10.36 -18.92 6.26
C ALA A 88 9.62 -18.06 7.30
N SER A 89 9.77 -18.37 8.59
CA SER A 89 9.23 -17.60 9.71
C SER A 89 9.85 -16.20 9.86
N GLU A 90 11.04 -15.96 9.30
CA GLU A 90 11.70 -14.65 9.32
C GLU A 90 11.26 -13.75 8.16
N LEU A 91 10.47 -14.29 7.22
CA LEU A 91 10.01 -13.62 6.01
C LEU A 91 8.48 -13.42 6.04
N GLY A 92 8.03 -12.39 5.34
CA GLY A 92 6.63 -12.13 5.10
C GLY A 92 6.40 -11.48 3.73
N TYR A 93 5.21 -11.68 3.19
CA TYR A 93 4.78 -11.09 1.91
C TYR A 93 3.38 -10.51 2.04
N ILE A 94 3.16 -9.27 1.60
CA ILE A 94 1.83 -8.65 1.61
C ILE A 94 1.55 -7.90 0.32
N LYS A 95 0.37 -8.14 -0.25
CA LYS A 95 -0.32 -7.21 -1.15
C LYS A 95 -1.33 -6.42 -0.31
N PRO A 96 -1.01 -5.16 0.07
CA PRO A 96 -1.83 -4.38 0.99
C PRO A 96 -3.15 -3.92 0.34
N ALA A 97 -3.13 -3.78 -0.97
CA ALA A 97 -4.31 -3.60 -1.79
C ALA A 97 -4.26 -4.57 -2.98
N THR A 98 -5.39 -4.85 -3.62
CA THR A 98 -5.44 -5.66 -4.85
C THR A 98 -6.68 -5.32 -5.69
N GLN A 99 -6.60 -5.55 -7.00
CA GLN A 99 -7.75 -5.53 -7.92
C GLN A 99 -8.23 -6.94 -8.27
N CYS A 100 -7.55 -7.97 -7.78
CA CYS A 100 -7.83 -9.37 -8.05
C CYS A 100 -8.00 -10.14 -6.75
N GLU A 101 -9.07 -10.92 -6.68
CA GLU A 101 -9.40 -11.78 -5.53
C GLU A 101 -8.68 -13.13 -5.59
N ALA A 102 -8.23 -13.55 -6.79
CA ALA A 102 -7.61 -14.85 -6.99
C ALA A 102 -6.16 -14.93 -6.47
N PRO A 103 -5.72 -16.09 -5.95
CA PRO A 103 -4.34 -16.28 -5.52
C PRO A 103 -3.34 -16.17 -6.68
N ASP A 104 -2.30 -15.35 -6.51
CA ASP A 104 -1.21 -15.23 -7.47
C ASP A 104 -0.15 -16.34 -7.30
N LEU A 105 0.77 -16.45 -8.27
CA LEU A 105 1.87 -17.43 -8.24
C LEU A 105 2.73 -17.28 -6.98
N LEU A 106 2.93 -16.05 -6.51
CA LEU A 106 3.76 -15.78 -5.35
C LEU A 106 3.11 -16.27 -4.04
N SER A 107 1.79 -16.15 -3.93
CA SER A 107 1.02 -16.69 -2.80
C SER A 107 1.13 -18.21 -2.73
N LYS A 108 1.09 -18.89 -3.88
CA LYS A 108 1.30 -20.35 -3.97
C LYS A 108 2.71 -20.74 -3.54
N TRP A 109 3.72 -19.99 -3.98
CA TRP A 109 5.11 -20.20 -3.56
C TRP A 109 5.29 -19.97 -2.05
N CYS A 110 4.72 -18.90 -1.50
CA CYS A 110 4.77 -18.61 -0.07
C CYS A 110 4.13 -19.75 0.75
N ALA A 111 2.97 -20.26 0.30
CA ALA A 111 2.32 -21.40 0.93
C ALA A 111 3.20 -22.67 0.91
N ALA A 112 3.87 -22.94 -0.21
CA ALA A 112 4.76 -24.10 -0.34
C ALA A 112 6.01 -23.99 0.54
N GLU A 113 6.56 -22.78 0.71
CA GLU A 113 7.74 -22.50 1.54
C GLU A 113 7.42 -22.29 3.02
N GLY A 114 6.13 -22.17 3.39
CA GLY A 114 5.71 -21.84 4.75
C GLY A 114 5.99 -20.37 5.14
N VAL A 115 6.11 -19.48 4.16
CA VAL A 115 6.23 -18.03 4.39
C VAL A 115 4.83 -17.45 4.64
N GLU A 116 4.64 -16.69 5.72
CA GLU A 116 3.35 -16.02 5.95
C GLU A 116 3.09 -14.99 4.85
N TYR A 117 1.87 -15.00 4.31
CA TYR A 117 1.48 -14.05 3.29
C TYR A 117 0.05 -13.54 3.41
N VAL A 118 -0.18 -12.38 2.78
CA VAL A 118 -1.49 -11.75 2.61
C VAL A 118 -1.64 -11.31 1.17
N ALA A 119 -2.63 -11.86 0.46
CA ALA A 119 -2.93 -11.54 -0.92
C ALA A 119 -4.36 -11.95 -1.30
N GLY A 120 -4.81 -11.57 -2.49
CA GLY A 120 -6.14 -11.89 -2.99
C GLY A 120 -7.24 -11.31 -2.10
N GLU A 121 -8.28 -12.09 -1.84
CA GLU A 121 -9.40 -11.73 -0.96
C GLU A 121 -8.99 -11.38 0.49
N ASN A 122 -7.80 -11.84 0.94
CA ASN A 122 -7.31 -11.57 2.28
C ASN A 122 -6.58 -10.21 2.41
N ALA A 123 -6.39 -9.50 1.30
CA ALA A 123 -5.77 -8.18 1.31
C ALA A 123 -6.58 -7.18 2.17
N PRO A 124 -5.93 -6.24 2.88
CA PRO A 124 -6.62 -5.20 3.63
C PRO A 124 -7.68 -4.44 2.80
N LEU A 125 -7.38 -4.19 1.52
CA LEU A 125 -8.25 -3.52 0.58
C LEU A 125 -8.34 -4.27 -0.76
N VAL A 126 -9.56 -4.64 -1.16
CA VAL A 126 -9.85 -5.26 -2.45
C VAL A 126 -10.70 -4.30 -3.28
N PHE A 127 -10.15 -3.83 -4.40
CA PHE A 127 -10.86 -3.00 -5.36
C PHE A 127 -11.71 -3.86 -6.30
N PHE A 128 -12.93 -4.19 -5.85
CA PHE A 128 -13.92 -4.87 -6.69
C PHE A 128 -14.60 -3.91 -7.69
N SER A 129 -15.33 -4.45 -8.65
CA SER A 129 -16.06 -3.66 -9.64
C SER A 129 -17.10 -2.76 -8.98
N GLY A 130 -16.96 -1.44 -9.14
CA GLY A 130 -17.83 -0.45 -8.50
C GLY A 130 -17.34 0.10 -7.17
N PHE A 131 -16.23 -0.41 -6.61
CA PHE A 131 -15.67 0.06 -5.33
C PHE A 131 -15.50 1.58 -5.28
N THR A 132 -14.90 2.17 -6.31
CA THR A 132 -14.68 3.63 -6.34
C THR A 132 -15.99 4.42 -6.32
N ARG A 133 -17.04 3.91 -6.97
CA ARG A 133 -18.35 4.56 -6.99
C ARG A 133 -19.01 4.52 -5.62
N SER A 134 -18.98 3.37 -4.94
CA SER A 134 -19.52 3.23 -3.59
C SER A 134 -18.70 4.01 -2.56
N PHE A 135 -17.37 4.09 -2.73
CA PHE A 135 -16.52 4.96 -1.91
C PHE A 135 -16.90 6.44 -2.04
N LEU A 136 -17.09 6.93 -3.27
CA LEU A 136 -17.52 8.31 -3.52
C LEU A 136 -18.96 8.58 -3.03
N ALA A 137 -19.80 7.56 -2.93
CA ALA A 137 -21.14 7.64 -2.34
C ALA A 137 -21.14 7.60 -0.80
N GLY A 138 -19.97 7.42 -0.16
CA GLY A 138 -19.86 7.31 1.30
C GLY A 138 -20.28 5.96 1.87
N GLU A 139 -20.43 4.95 1.02
CA GLU A 139 -20.87 3.59 1.39
C GLU A 139 -19.69 2.69 1.81
N GLN A 140 -18.45 3.19 1.70
CA GLN A 140 -17.22 2.51 2.10
C GLN A 140 -16.54 3.29 3.24
N GLY A 141 -15.50 2.70 3.85
CA GLY A 141 -14.68 3.41 4.82
C GLY A 141 -13.98 4.64 4.22
N THR A 142 -13.58 5.58 5.07
CA THR A 142 -12.84 6.78 4.68
C THR A 142 -11.39 6.46 4.27
N SER A 143 -10.73 7.39 3.58
CA SER A 143 -9.30 7.27 3.24
C SER A 143 -8.43 6.97 4.45
N ALA A 144 -8.65 7.68 5.57
CA ALA A 144 -7.91 7.48 6.81
C ALA A 144 -8.13 6.07 7.39
N GLN A 145 -9.37 5.57 7.37
CA GLN A 145 -9.69 4.22 7.84
C GLN A 145 -9.01 3.14 6.99
N TRP A 146 -9.01 3.29 5.67
CA TRP A 146 -8.35 2.34 4.78
C TRP A 146 -6.84 2.34 4.94
N LEU A 147 -6.23 3.52 5.00
CA LEU A 147 -4.78 3.64 5.19
C LEU A 147 -4.34 3.09 6.55
N GLN A 148 -5.10 3.38 7.62
CA GLN A 148 -4.84 2.81 8.95
C GLN A 148 -4.95 1.28 8.94
N LYS A 149 -6.00 0.72 8.31
CA LYS A 149 -6.16 -0.74 8.18
C LYS A 149 -4.97 -1.40 7.48
N ILE A 150 -4.46 -0.76 6.42
CA ILE A 150 -3.26 -1.23 5.71
C ILE A 150 -2.04 -1.15 6.62
N GLN A 151 -1.83 -0.02 7.30
CA GLN A 151 -0.72 0.21 8.21
C GLN A 151 -0.69 -0.81 9.34
N ASP A 152 -1.83 -1.06 9.98
CA ASP A 152 -1.96 -2.01 11.09
C ASP A 152 -1.62 -3.43 10.64
N LYS A 153 -2.07 -3.82 9.43
CA LYS A 153 -1.76 -5.15 8.90
C LYS A 153 -0.27 -5.29 8.57
N ILE A 154 0.36 -4.27 8.01
CA ILE A 154 1.81 -4.26 7.76
C ILE A 154 2.58 -4.32 9.09
N ALA A 155 2.14 -3.57 10.11
CA ALA A 155 2.74 -3.58 11.44
C ALA A 155 2.65 -4.97 12.07
N SER A 156 1.48 -5.59 12.11
CA SER A 156 1.29 -6.93 12.68
C SER A 156 2.12 -7.98 11.94
N MET A 157 2.19 -7.91 10.61
CA MET A 157 3.03 -8.82 9.84
C MET A 157 4.53 -8.56 10.02
N SER A 158 4.94 -7.38 10.50
CA SER A 158 6.35 -7.11 10.76
C SER A 158 6.84 -7.71 12.07
N GLU A 159 5.95 -8.00 13.01
CA GLU A 159 6.32 -8.50 14.33
C GLU A 159 7.02 -9.87 14.26
N GLY A 160 8.15 -10.00 14.94
CA GLY A 160 8.93 -11.24 14.98
C GLY A 160 9.64 -11.61 13.67
N ARG A 161 9.55 -10.80 12.62
CA ARG A 161 10.17 -11.04 11.31
C ARG A 161 11.41 -10.19 11.08
N ARG A 162 12.26 -10.65 10.16
CA ARG A 162 13.42 -9.89 9.68
C ARG A 162 13.14 -9.12 8.42
N VAL A 163 12.32 -9.66 7.51
CA VAL A 163 12.00 -8.99 6.23
C VAL A 163 10.52 -9.12 5.90
N LEU A 164 9.88 -8.02 5.52
CA LEU A 164 8.54 -7.96 4.97
C LEU A 164 8.57 -7.29 3.59
N ILE A 165 8.20 -8.06 2.56
CA ILE A 165 8.06 -7.55 1.19
C ILE A 165 6.62 -7.08 0.99
N ILE A 166 6.45 -5.83 0.59
CA ILE A 166 5.15 -5.19 0.34
C ILE A 166 5.02 -4.95 -1.17
N ASP A 167 4.17 -5.72 -1.85
CA ASP A 167 3.98 -5.64 -3.31
C ASP A 167 2.88 -4.63 -3.66
N GLY A 168 3.28 -3.52 -4.28
CA GLY A 168 2.38 -2.46 -4.71
C GLY A 168 1.45 -2.91 -5.82
N VAL A 169 0.36 -2.16 -6.03
CA VAL A 169 -0.67 -2.50 -7.01
C VAL A 169 -0.49 -1.68 -8.28
N GLY A 170 -0.64 -2.33 -9.44
CA GLY A 170 -0.73 -1.64 -10.73
C GLY A 170 0.43 -0.69 -10.99
N PHE A 171 0.11 0.53 -11.41
CA PHE A 171 1.04 1.65 -11.58
C PHE A 171 0.93 2.63 -10.39
N PRO A 172 1.81 3.63 -10.23
CA PRO A 172 1.97 4.36 -8.98
C PRO A 172 0.68 4.99 -8.41
N SER A 173 -0.25 5.47 -9.24
CA SER A 173 -1.44 6.18 -8.79
C SER A 173 -2.69 5.32 -8.54
N VAL A 174 -2.59 3.98 -8.67
CA VAL A 174 -3.72 3.09 -8.33
C VAL A 174 -4.07 3.28 -6.85
N GLY A 175 -5.33 3.60 -6.54
CA GLY A 175 -5.80 3.88 -5.18
C GLY A 175 -5.88 5.38 -4.83
N SER A 176 -5.45 6.27 -5.73
CA SER A 176 -5.37 7.73 -5.47
C SER A 176 -6.70 8.38 -5.06
N ILE A 177 -7.82 8.02 -5.69
CA ILE A 177 -9.17 8.51 -5.34
C ILE A 177 -9.55 8.13 -3.90
N VAL A 178 -9.07 6.99 -3.43
CA VAL A 178 -9.37 6.45 -2.10
C VAL A 178 -8.36 6.97 -1.06
N GLY A 179 -7.29 7.66 -1.47
CA GLY A 179 -6.22 8.12 -0.57
C GLY A 179 -5.31 6.99 -0.09
N VAL A 180 -5.15 5.95 -0.92
CA VAL A 180 -4.33 4.75 -0.64
C VAL A 180 -3.51 4.37 -1.87
N ASP A 181 -2.95 5.37 -2.56
CA ASP A 181 -2.04 5.08 -3.67
C ASP A 181 -0.72 4.47 -3.18
N ASN A 182 0.13 4.02 -4.11
CA ASN A 182 1.37 3.34 -3.73
C ASN A 182 2.30 4.25 -2.90
N ALA A 183 2.27 5.57 -3.11
CA ALA A 183 3.06 6.51 -2.31
C ALA A 183 2.48 6.66 -0.89
N ASP A 184 1.15 6.79 -0.79
CA ASP A 184 0.43 6.81 0.49
C ASP A 184 0.75 5.56 1.33
N VAL A 185 0.66 4.37 0.70
CA VAL A 185 0.92 3.10 1.37
C VAL A 185 2.40 2.93 1.75
N ALA A 186 3.34 3.28 0.87
CA ALA A 186 4.77 3.21 1.19
C ALA A 186 5.13 4.12 2.37
N LYS A 187 4.57 5.33 2.41
CA LYS A 187 4.72 6.28 3.53
C LYS A 187 4.14 5.72 4.83
N ALA A 188 2.91 5.19 4.80
CA ALA A 188 2.28 4.56 5.97
C ALA A 188 3.07 3.34 6.46
N ALA A 189 3.65 2.56 5.54
CA ALA A 189 4.50 1.42 5.86
C ALA A 189 5.85 1.81 6.46
N LYS A 190 6.27 3.07 6.32
CA LYS A 190 7.63 3.56 6.64
C LYS A 190 8.70 2.71 5.94
N ALA A 191 8.45 2.36 4.67
CA ALA A 191 9.29 1.45 3.91
C ALA A 191 10.03 2.21 2.80
N PRO A 192 11.35 1.99 2.61
CA PRO A 192 12.01 2.39 1.38
C PRO A 192 11.34 1.74 0.16
N VAL A 193 11.36 2.46 -0.96
CA VAL A 193 10.71 2.04 -2.20
C VAL A 193 11.73 1.48 -3.18
N LEU A 194 11.55 0.22 -3.59
CA LEU A 194 12.19 -0.36 -4.76
C LEU A 194 11.25 -0.12 -5.96
N LEU A 195 11.63 0.79 -6.86
CA LEU A 195 10.86 1.10 -8.06
C LEU A 195 11.29 0.21 -9.24
N VAL A 196 10.37 -0.62 -9.72
CA VAL A 196 10.59 -1.47 -10.89
C VAL A 196 10.15 -0.71 -12.15
N CYS A 197 11.11 -0.43 -13.03
CA CYS A 197 10.88 0.30 -14.26
C CYS A 197 11.00 -0.61 -15.49
N THR A 198 10.28 -0.26 -16.56
CA THR A 198 10.58 -0.81 -17.88
C THR A 198 11.75 -0.05 -18.47
N TRP A 199 12.60 -0.75 -19.19
CA TRP A 199 13.53 -0.12 -20.11
C TRP A 199 12.86 -0.02 -21.48
N SER A 200 12.76 1.19 -22.04
CA SER A 200 12.47 1.38 -23.47
C SER A 200 13.75 1.91 -24.11
N LEU A 201 14.26 1.21 -25.12
CA LEU A 201 15.07 1.87 -26.15
C LEU A 201 14.05 2.54 -27.06
N PHE A 202 14.16 3.87 -27.17
CA PHE A 202 13.33 4.76 -27.99
C PHE A 202 11.98 5.15 -27.37
#